data_AF-A0A0C9TI79-F1
#
_entry.id   AF-A0A0C9TI79-F1
#
_cell.length_a   1.000
_cell.length_b   1.000
_cell.length_c   1.000
_cell.angle_alpha   90.00
_cell.angle_beta   90.00
_cell.angle_gamma   90.00
#
_symmetry.space_group_name_H-M   'P 1'
#
loop_
_entity.id
_entity.type
_entity.pdbx_description
1 polymer ?
#
loop_
_entity_poly.entity_id
_entity_poly.type
_entity_poly.pdbx_seq_one_letter_code
_entity_poly.pdbx_strand_id
1 'polypeptide(L)'
;FDGIQDLAYGTIPVNGIVPPFYNMIDQGLLDEPLFSFRVGPSAEDGGEAVSGGVGHSAYVGKINYVPVRRRDKGYWEVEFEKISLGDDVLELENTGAAIDTCKSWAYLPPDGHPNLSPDVAEMPNTQIGAKRSWNGQYTVD
;
A
#
# COMPACT_ATOMS: atom_id res chain seq x y z
N PHE A 1 3.01 16.10 11.59
CA PHE A 1 4.15 15.25 11.95
C PHE A 1 5.42 16.06 11.77
N ASP A 2 6.45 15.81 12.59
CA ASP A 2 7.72 16.55 12.55
C ASP A 2 8.81 15.84 11.71
N GLY A 3 8.53 14.63 11.24
CA GLY A 3 9.41 13.84 10.39
C GLY A 3 8.73 12.60 9.83
N ILE A 4 9.45 11.91 8.93
CA ILE A 4 9.02 10.66 8.29
C ILE A 4 10.07 9.60 8.63
N GLN A 5 9.61 8.44 9.11
CA GLN A 5 10.44 7.25 9.23
C GLN A 5 10.14 6.31 8.07
N ASP A 6 11.07 6.22 7.13
CA ASP A 6 10.93 5.35 5.97
C ASP A 6 11.19 3.88 6.35
N LEU A 7 10.28 3.01 5.91
CA LEU A 7 10.32 1.56 6.10
C LEU A 7 10.34 0.81 4.77
N ALA A 8 10.51 1.52 3.65
CA ALA A 8 10.78 0.93 2.36
C ALA A 8 12.12 0.16 2.38
N TYR A 9 12.35 -0.62 1.34
CA TYR A 9 13.57 -1.37 1.19
C TYR A 9 14.78 -0.44 1.00
N GLY A 10 15.94 -0.88 1.50
CA GLY A 10 17.20 -0.14 1.48
C GLY A 10 17.83 0.12 0.10
N THR A 11 17.11 -0.08 -1.01
CA THR A 11 17.56 0.33 -2.36
C THR A 11 17.14 1.75 -2.72
N ILE A 12 16.21 2.37 -1.97
CA ILE A 12 15.78 3.77 -2.13
C ILE A 12 16.29 4.77 -1.06
N PRO A 13 17.29 4.51 -0.19
CA PRO A 13 17.69 5.54 0.74
C PRO A 13 18.36 6.71 0.01
N VAL A 14 17.76 7.89 0.15
CA VAL A 14 18.37 9.14 -0.27
C VAL A 14 19.76 9.23 0.41
N ASN A 15 20.80 9.40 -0.39
CA ASN A 15 22.20 9.47 0.04
C ASN A 15 22.82 8.17 0.61
N GLY A 16 22.21 7.00 0.39
CA GLY A 16 22.78 5.71 0.84
C GLY A 16 22.75 5.51 2.35
N ILE A 17 21.91 6.25 3.06
CA ILE A 17 21.74 6.13 4.52
C ILE A 17 21.00 4.82 4.84
N VAL A 18 21.56 4.00 5.72
CA VAL A 18 20.90 2.75 6.14
C VAL A 18 19.56 3.07 6.83
N PRO A 19 18.42 2.54 6.37
CA PRO A 19 17.14 2.82 7.01
C PRO A 19 17.11 2.30 8.46
N PRO A 20 16.41 2.98 9.40
CA PRO A 20 16.43 2.62 10.82
C PRO A 20 16.07 1.16 11.12
N PHE A 21 15.12 0.58 10.37
CA PHE A 21 14.72 -0.82 10.55
C PHE A 21 15.85 -1.81 10.25
N TYR A 22 16.69 -1.53 9.25
CA TYR A 22 17.86 -2.34 8.93
C TYR A 22 18.90 -2.28 10.05
N ASN A 23 19.12 -1.10 10.63
CA ASN A 23 20.02 -0.98 11.79
C ASN A 23 19.54 -1.83 12.98
N MET A 24 18.22 -1.93 13.21
CA MET A 24 17.68 -2.79 14.28
C MET A 24 17.90 -4.28 14.00
N ILE A 25 17.79 -4.70 12.74
CA ILE A 25 18.14 -6.07 12.32
C ILE A 25 19.63 -6.33 12.55
N ASP A 26 20.50 -5.46 12.04
CA ASP A 26 21.96 -5.63 12.10
C ASP A 26 22.49 -5.66 13.55
N GLN A 27 21.83 -4.95 14.46
CA GLN A 27 22.15 -4.92 15.88
C GLN A 27 21.51 -6.06 16.67
N GLY A 28 20.66 -6.90 16.05
CA GLY A 28 19.97 -8.00 16.73
C GLY A 28 18.96 -7.53 17.78
N LEU A 29 18.33 -6.37 17.56
CA LEU A 29 17.37 -5.78 18.50
C LEU A 29 15.93 -6.30 18.31
N LEU A 30 15.70 -7.13 17.29
CA LEU A 30 14.39 -7.65 16.92
C LEU A 30 14.35 -9.16 17.15
N ASP A 31 13.25 -9.65 17.73
CA ASP A 31 12.99 -11.09 17.84
C ASP A 31 12.83 -11.70 16.44
N GLU A 32 12.08 -11.01 15.56
CA GLU A 32 11.93 -11.36 14.15
C GLU A 32 12.14 -10.11 13.25
N PRO A 33 12.71 -10.26 12.03
CA PRO A 33 12.93 -9.14 11.11
C PRO A 33 11.61 -8.72 10.41
N LEU A 34 10.57 -8.49 11.21
CA LEU A 34 9.21 -8.15 10.81
C LEU A 34 8.76 -6.86 11.48
N PHE A 35 7.91 -6.13 10.78
CA PHE A 35 7.08 -5.09 11.38
C PHE A 35 5.64 -5.29 10.92
N SER A 36 4.70 -4.83 11.73
CA SER A 36 3.27 -4.90 11.41
C SER A 36 2.54 -3.65 11.87
N PHE A 37 1.43 -3.35 11.20
CA PHE A 37 0.59 -2.19 11.47
C PHE A 37 -0.85 -2.62 11.67
N ARG A 38 -1.48 -2.08 12.71
CA ARG A 38 -2.92 -2.04 12.88
C ARG A 38 -3.36 -0.59 12.79
N VAL A 39 -4.19 -0.25 11.83
CA VAL A 39 -4.79 1.09 11.77
C VAL A 39 -6.00 1.10 12.70
N GLY A 40 -6.03 2.04 13.64
CA GLY A 40 -7.14 2.18 14.56
C GLY A 40 -8.33 2.92 13.93
N PRO A 41 -9.55 2.73 14.44
CA PRO A 41 -10.76 3.27 13.83
C PRO A 41 -11.03 4.75 14.15
N SER A 42 -10.31 5.35 15.11
CA SER A 42 -10.61 6.70 15.58
C SER A 42 -9.38 7.42 16.17
N ALA A 43 -9.59 8.63 16.72
CA ALA A 43 -8.52 9.35 17.42
C ALA A 43 -8.21 8.75 18.80
N GLU A 44 -9.20 8.11 19.43
CA GLU A 44 -9.09 7.47 20.75
C GLU A 44 -8.35 6.12 20.66
N ASP A 45 -8.54 5.39 19.56
CA ASP A 45 -7.72 4.24 19.18
C ASP A 45 -7.06 4.54 17.83
N GLY A 46 -5.85 5.10 17.88
CA GLY A 46 -5.08 5.50 16.71
C GLY A 46 -4.34 4.36 15.99
N GLY A 47 -4.38 3.13 16.53
CA GLY A 47 -3.69 1.98 15.98
C GLY A 47 -2.41 1.59 16.69
N GLU A 48 -1.65 0.69 16.09
CA GLU A 48 -0.43 0.10 16.64
C GLU A 48 0.59 -0.16 15.53
N ALA A 49 1.87 0.10 15.83
CA ALA A 49 2.99 -0.32 15.01
C ALA A 49 3.89 -1.23 15.86
N VAL A 50 4.12 -2.46 15.40
CA VAL A 50 4.96 -3.45 16.07
C VAL A 50 6.24 -3.61 15.26
N SER A 51 7.39 -3.53 15.92
CA SER A 51 8.69 -3.93 15.38
C SER A 51 9.13 -5.20 16.08
N GLY A 52 9.68 -6.16 15.35
CA GLY A 52 10.15 -7.42 15.92
C GLY A 52 9.18 -8.58 15.80
N GLY A 53 8.06 -8.43 15.08
CA GLY A 53 7.04 -9.47 14.97
C GLY A 53 5.69 -8.97 14.48
N VAL A 54 4.66 -9.78 14.73
CA VAL A 54 3.26 -9.49 14.37
C VAL A 54 2.41 -9.33 15.64
N GLY A 55 1.65 -8.24 15.72
CA GLY A 55 0.66 -8.04 16.78
C GLY A 55 -0.52 -9.02 16.66
N HIS A 56 -0.43 -10.21 17.25
CA HIS A 56 -1.45 -11.26 17.09
C HIS A 56 -2.83 -10.94 17.68
N SER A 57 -2.93 -9.94 18.58
CA SER A 57 -4.20 -9.41 19.06
C SER A 57 -4.91 -8.50 18.04
N ALA A 58 -4.20 -8.07 17.00
CA ALA A 58 -4.67 -7.07 16.03
C ALA A 58 -5.48 -7.66 14.84
N TYR A 59 -5.55 -8.98 14.72
CA TYR A 59 -6.24 -9.65 13.61
C TYR A 59 -6.88 -10.96 14.04
N VAL A 60 -7.78 -11.47 13.20
CA VAL A 60 -8.40 -12.79 13.36
C VAL A 60 -8.08 -13.67 12.16
N GLY A 61 -8.06 -14.99 12.37
CA GLY A 61 -7.79 -15.95 11.30
C GLY A 61 -6.31 -16.07 10.96
N LYS A 62 -5.99 -16.25 9.67
CA LYS A 62 -4.63 -16.51 9.17
C LYS A 62 -4.12 -15.32 8.36
N ILE A 63 -2.82 -15.06 8.47
CA ILE A 63 -2.12 -14.11 7.60
C ILE A 63 -1.92 -14.76 6.23
N ASN A 64 -2.34 -14.04 5.18
CA ASN A 64 -2.05 -14.42 3.81
C ASN A 64 -0.82 -13.63 3.35
N TYR A 65 0.25 -14.35 3.01
CA TYR A 65 1.48 -13.74 2.52
C TYR A 65 1.45 -13.66 0.99
N VAL A 66 1.79 -12.49 0.47
CA VAL A 66 1.98 -12.25 -0.96
C VAL A 66 3.44 -11.84 -1.20
N PRO A 67 4.09 -12.36 -2.25
CA PRO A 67 5.48 -12.02 -2.52
C PRO A 67 5.60 -10.55 -2.97
N VAL A 68 6.69 -9.91 -2.58
CA VAL A 68 7.05 -8.59 -3.11
C VAL A 68 7.40 -8.74 -4.59
N ARG A 69 6.71 -7.97 -5.44
CA ARG A 69 6.73 -8.05 -6.91
C ARG A 69 8.07 -7.65 -7.51
N ARG A 70 8.64 -6.54 -7.05
CA ARG A 70 9.83 -5.92 -7.64
C ARG A 70 11.12 -6.57 -7.15
N ARG A 71 11.96 -7.00 -8.10
CA ARG A 71 13.29 -7.58 -7.81
C ARG A 71 14.29 -6.56 -7.28
N ASP A 72 14.19 -5.32 -7.74
CA ASP A 72 14.95 -4.16 -7.26
C ASP A 72 14.44 -3.65 -5.90
N LYS A 73 13.34 -4.24 -5.38
CA LYS A 73 12.81 -4.05 -4.01
C LYS A 73 12.87 -2.60 -3.59
N GLY A 74 12.01 -1.76 -4.17
CA GLY A 74 11.89 -0.36 -3.78
C GLY A 74 10.76 -0.18 -2.78
N TYR A 75 9.53 -0.15 -3.30
CA TYR A 75 8.33 -0.15 -2.48
C TYR A 75 7.98 -1.56 -1.99
N TRP A 76 7.12 -1.61 -0.97
CA TRP A 76 6.34 -2.80 -0.62
C TRP A 76 5.24 -3.02 -1.68
N GLU A 77 5.67 -3.38 -2.89
CA GLU A 77 4.79 -3.59 -4.04
C GLU A 77 4.44 -5.06 -4.20
N VAL A 78 3.17 -5.34 -4.44
CA VAL A 78 2.63 -6.69 -4.70
C VAL A 78 2.04 -6.73 -6.11
N GLU A 79 1.88 -7.93 -6.67
CA GLU A 79 1.12 -8.10 -7.93
C GLU A 79 -0.34 -7.76 -7.67
N PHE A 80 -0.92 -6.93 -8.53
CA PHE A 80 -2.29 -6.48 -8.44
C PHE A 80 -3.07 -7.00 -9.65
N GLU A 81 -3.71 -8.15 -9.44
CA GLU A 81 -4.25 -8.98 -10.52
C GLU A 81 -5.65 -8.53 -10.97
N LYS A 82 -6.49 -8.03 -10.05
CA LYS A 82 -7.85 -7.66 -10.39
C LYS A 82 -8.48 -6.66 -9.44
N ILE A 83 -9.47 -5.93 -9.95
CA ILE A 83 -10.39 -5.10 -9.19
C ILE A 83 -11.80 -5.63 -9.42
N SER A 84 -12.60 -5.72 -8.37
CA SER A 84 -14.01 -6.07 -8.47
C SER A 84 -14.87 -5.07 -7.70
N LEU A 85 -15.98 -4.65 -8.30
CA LEU A 85 -17.02 -3.86 -7.63
C LEU A 85 -18.39 -4.40 -8.06
N GLY A 86 -19.16 -4.89 -7.08
CA GLY A 86 -20.36 -5.67 -7.37
C GLY A 86 -20.02 -6.95 -8.14
N ASP A 87 -20.74 -7.18 -9.23
CA ASP A 87 -20.53 -8.33 -10.13
C ASP A 87 -19.50 -8.04 -11.24
N ASP A 88 -19.07 -6.78 -11.40
CA ASP A 88 -18.08 -6.43 -12.41
C ASP A 88 -16.67 -6.73 -11.91
N VAL A 89 -15.86 -7.28 -12.81
CA VAL A 89 -14.47 -7.64 -12.56
C VAL A 89 -13.62 -7.08 -13.69
N LEU A 90 -12.58 -6.35 -13.32
CA LEU A 90 -11.51 -5.91 -14.20
C LEU A 90 -10.24 -6.70 -13.86
N GLU A 91 -9.83 -7.57 -14.77
CA GLU A 91 -8.52 -8.23 -14.71
C GLU A 91 -7.44 -7.25 -15.16
N LEU A 92 -6.29 -7.29 -14.49
CA LEU A 92 -5.17 -6.39 -14.68
C LEU A 92 -3.95 -7.20 -15.12
N GLU A 93 -3.31 -6.76 -16.19
CA GLU A 93 -2.09 -7.38 -16.66
C GLU A 93 -0.87 -6.59 -16.17
N ASN A 94 0.10 -7.31 -15.61
CA ASN A 94 1.40 -6.76 -15.21
C ASN A 94 1.27 -5.46 -14.40
N THR A 95 0.37 -5.45 -13.44
CA THR A 95 0.03 -4.29 -12.62
C THR A 95 0.46 -4.53 -11.18
N GLY A 96 0.93 -3.48 -10.51
CA GLY A 96 1.39 -3.57 -9.13
C GLY A 96 0.71 -2.57 -8.24
N ALA A 97 0.57 -2.93 -6.96
CA ALA A 97 0.04 -2.06 -5.91
C ALA A 97 1.08 -1.89 -4.81
N ALA A 98 1.45 -0.65 -4.52
CA ALA A 98 2.29 -0.32 -3.38
C ALA A 98 1.43 -0.27 -2.10
N ILE A 99 1.84 -0.99 -1.07
CA ILE A 99 1.25 -0.91 0.26
C ILE A 99 1.92 0.24 1.01
N ASP A 100 1.21 1.36 1.16
CA ASP A 100 1.77 2.62 1.65
C ASP A 100 1.00 3.13 2.87
N THR A 101 1.64 3.06 4.04
CA THR A 101 1.05 3.51 5.31
C THR A 101 0.99 5.03 5.46
N CYS A 102 1.64 5.80 4.59
CA CYS A 102 1.67 7.27 4.70
C CYS A 102 0.47 7.96 4.04
N LYS A 103 -0.36 7.22 3.31
CA LYS A 103 -1.56 7.72 2.63
C LYS A 103 -2.83 7.14 3.24
N SER A 104 -3.83 7.99 3.42
CA SER A 104 -5.16 7.61 3.91
C SER A 104 -6.15 7.21 2.82
N TRP A 105 -5.75 7.28 1.55
CA TRP A 105 -6.61 7.06 0.38
C TRP A 105 -5.92 6.11 -0.60
N ALA A 106 -6.71 5.23 -1.21
CA ALA A 106 -6.25 4.40 -2.31
C ALA A 106 -6.22 5.24 -3.58
N TYR A 107 -5.07 5.24 -4.27
CA TYR A 107 -4.91 5.94 -5.53
C TYR A 107 -4.96 4.95 -6.68
N LEU A 108 -5.91 5.16 -7.59
CA LEU A 108 -5.97 4.50 -8.88
C LEU A 108 -5.64 5.54 -9.96
N PRO A 109 -4.66 5.28 -10.83
CA PRO A 109 -4.25 6.26 -11.82
C PRO A 109 -5.37 6.51 -12.84
N PRO A 110 -5.56 7.78 -13.26
CA PRO A 110 -6.55 8.12 -14.29
C PRO A 110 -6.07 7.68 -15.69
N ASP A 111 -6.96 7.81 -16.67
CA ASP A 111 -6.65 7.61 -18.10
C ASP A 111 -5.32 8.25 -18.52
N GLY A 112 -4.57 7.52 -19.36
CA GLY A 112 -3.33 8.00 -19.96
C GLY A 112 -2.06 7.50 -19.27
N HIS A 113 -2.16 6.68 -18.23
CA HIS A 113 -1.00 5.96 -17.73
C HIS A 113 -0.56 4.91 -18.78
N PRO A 114 0.72 4.91 -19.23
CA PRO A 114 1.15 4.17 -20.42
C PRO A 114 1.01 2.64 -20.29
N ASN A 115 0.86 2.13 -19.07
CA ASN A 115 0.83 0.70 -18.77
C ASN A 115 -0.43 0.27 -18.01
N LEU A 116 -1.48 1.11 -17.95
CA LEU A 116 -2.72 0.76 -17.23
C LEU A 116 -3.94 1.10 -18.07
N SER A 117 -4.93 0.20 -18.04
CA SER A 117 -6.21 0.47 -18.70
C SER A 117 -6.88 1.70 -18.08
N PRO A 118 -7.52 2.59 -18.87
CA PRO A 118 -8.41 3.63 -18.35
C PRO A 118 -9.51 3.06 -17.43
N ASP A 119 -9.91 1.80 -17.69
CA ASP A 119 -10.96 1.11 -16.94
C ASP A 119 -10.66 0.99 -15.43
N VAL A 120 -9.38 1.02 -15.04
CA VAL A 120 -8.95 0.96 -13.63
C VAL A 120 -9.58 2.08 -12.81
N ALA A 121 -9.69 3.28 -13.38
CA ALA A 121 -10.38 4.40 -12.75
C ALA A 121 -11.84 4.49 -13.20
N GLU A 122 -12.16 4.18 -14.46
CA GLU A 122 -13.50 4.41 -15.01
C GLU A 122 -14.56 3.44 -14.45
N MET A 123 -14.25 2.15 -14.31
CA MET A 123 -15.18 1.14 -13.79
C MET A 123 -15.70 1.50 -12.39
N PRO A 124 -14.86 1.69 -11.36
CA PRO A 124 -15.36 1.98 -10.02
C PRO A 124 -16.09 3.32 -9.95
N ASN A 125 -15.60 4.34 -10.66
CA ASN A 125 -16.23 5.67 -10.66
C ASN A 125 -17.61 5.67 -11.33
N THR A 126 -17.78 4.92 -12.42
CA THR A 126 -19.08 4.79 -13.09
C THR A 126 -20.12 4.13 -12.18
N GLN A 127 -19.74 3.06 -11.47
CA GLN A 127 -20.67 2.35 -10.59
C GLN A 127 -21.11 3.15 -9.37
N ILE A 128 -20.24 4.00 -8.81
CA ILE A 128 -20.61 4.87 -7.68
C ILE A 128 -21.33 6.15 -8.13
N GLY A 129 -21.63 6.30 -9.43
CA GLY A 129 -22.29 7.47 -9.99
C GLY A 129 -21.41 8.72 -10.04
N ALA A 130 -20.09 8.57 -9.98
CA ALA A 130 -19.17 9.70 -10.05
C ALA A 130 -19.16 10.32 -11.45
N LYS A 131 -19.09 11.64 -11.51
CA LYS A 131 -19.00 12.40 -12.76
C LYS A 131 -17.56 12.77 -13.03
N ARG A 132 -17.11 12.55 -14.26
CA ARG A 132 -15.77 12.92 -14.73
C ARG A 132 -15.72 14.41 -15.06
N SER A 133 -14.77 15.12 -14.46
CA SER A 133 -14.45 16.51 -14.79
C SER A 133 -13.48 16.59 -15.98
N TRP A 134 -13.37 17.78 -16.57
CA TRP A 134 -12.51 18.03 -17.74
C TRP A 134 -11.01 17.77 -17.49
N ASN A 135 -10.56 17.83 -16.23
CA ASN A 135 -9.17 17.55 -15.83
C ASN A 135 -8.94 16.08 -15.44
N GLY A 136 -9.91 15.19 -15.69
CA GLY A 136 -9.80 13.76 -15.42
C GLY A 136 -10.05 13.34 -13.96
N GLN A 137 -10.50 14.25 -13.10
CA GLN A 137 -10.95 13.91 -11.74
C GLN A 137 -12.39 13.37 -11.77
N TYR A 138 -12.76 12.60 -10.75
CA TYR A 138 -14.11 12.07 -10.59
C TYR A 138 -14.69 12.57 -9.25
N THR A 139 -15.96 12.96 -9.25
CA THR A 139 -16.68 13.44 -8.05
C THR A 139 -18.06 12.82 -7.92
N VAL A 140 -18.46 12.44 -6.71
CA VAL A 140 -19.82 12.02 -6.36
C VAL A 140 -20.53 13.21 -5.70
N ASP A 141 -21.79 13.47 -6.08
CA ASP A 141 -22.63 14.52 -5.51
C ASP A 141 -23.16 14.14 -4.11
#